data_AF-A0A970BLJ2-F1
#
_entry.id   AF-A0A970BLJ2-F1
#
_cell.length_a   1.000
_cell.length_b   1.000
_cell.length_c   1.000
_cell.angle_alpha   90.00
_cell.angle_beta   90.00
_cell.angle_gamma   90.00
#
_symmetry.space_group_name_H-M   'P 1'
#
loop_
_entity.id
_entity.type
_entity.pdbx_description
1 polymer ?
#
loop_
_entity_poly.entity_id
_entity_poly.type
_entity_poly.pdbx_seq_one_letter_code
_entity_poly.pdbx_strand_id
1 'polypeptide(L)'
;MLEKEVYEAVEKLARPREKLPRNAYFDRHTGEILPEIKGQIVDIHATVEKVIEAEPGTTVPLVWVTLDAEIPAAFYQSFKDIIGAYHTWIGGGSRSKNIVLGAQLINNCILAPGEVFSFNRTIGPVTLERGFEMAPVIVGGQVVPGVGGGLCQVSSTLYNAVLMAGLEVVERYPHSRPVYYVPKGRDATVSTYLDFKFRNSSDRFIMIKASGYAGRVEVQLLSN
;
A
#
# COMPACT_ATOMS: atom_id res chain seq x y z
N MET A 1 46.26 27.71 10.13
CA MET A 1 44.87 27.58 10.59
C MET A 1 44.82 26.44 11.58
N LEU A 2 44.08 26.58 12.67
CA LEU A 2 43.75 25.43 13.51
C LEU A 2 42.79 24.54 12.72
N GLU A 3 42.98 23.23 12.71
CA GLU A 3 42.13 22.25 11.99
C GLU A 3 40.63 22.47 12.27
N LYS A 4 40.30 22.83 13.51
CA LYS A 4 38.95 23.21 13.93
C LYS A 4 38.36 24.39 13.15
N GLU A 5 39.15 25.42 12.85
CA GLU A 5 38.70 26.59 12.08
C GLU A 5 38.39 26.21 10.63
N VAL A 6 39.21 25.32 10.05
CA VAL A 6 38.99 24.79 8.70
C VAL A 6 37.70 23.97 8.67
N TYR A 7 37.49 23.11 9.67
CA TYR A 7 36.28 22.31 9.80
C TYR A 7 35.02 23.18 9.85
N GLU A 8 34.98 24.17 10.76
CA GLU A 8 33.83 25.07 10.90
C GLU A 8 33.56 25.87 9.61
N ALA A 9 34.61 26.26 8.89
CA ALA A 9 34.48 26.95 7.60
C ALA A 9 33.91 26.03 6.50
N VAL A 10 34.42 24.79 6.39
CA VAL A 10 33.92 23.79 5.43
C VAL A 10 32.47 23.43 5.74
N GLU A 11 32.12 23.21 7.00
CA GLU A 11 30.76 22.89 7.41
C GLU A 11 29.77 24.02 7.07
N LYS A 12 30.14 25.28 7.36
CA LYS A 12 29.31 26.44 7.05
C LYS A 12 29.09 26.61 5.55
N LEU A 13 30.07 26.23 4.73
CA LEU A 13 29.95 26.21 3.27
C LEU A 13 29.13 25.02 2.77
N ALA A 14 29.24 23.86 3.40
CA ALA A 14 28.58 22.63 3.01
C ALA A 14 27.07 22.70 3.24
N ARG A 15 26.64 22.94 4.49
CA ARG A 15 25.24 22.86 4.95
C ARG A 15 24.18 23.45 4.00
N PRO A 16 24.32 24.69 3.47
CA PRO A 16 23.29 25.26 2.59
C PRO A 16 23.21 24.60 1.20
N ARG A 17 24.18 23.76 0.84
CA ARG A 17 24.27 23.08 -0.46
C ARG A 17 23.87 21.60 -0.41
N GLU A 18 23.74 21.05 0.80
CA GLU A 18 23.39 19.65 0.99
C GLU A 18 21.93 19.38 0.63
N LYS A 19 21.70 18.23 0.02
CA LYS A 19 20.38 17.72 -0.32
C LYS A 19 20.24 16.34 0.29
N LEU A 20 19.25 16.15 1.14
CA LEU A 20 18.92 14.83 1.68
C LEU A 20 18.21 13.98 0.61
N PRO A 21 18.40 12.65 0.62
CA PRO A 21 17.68 11.77 -0.27
C PRO A 21 16.17 11.81 0.02
N ARG A 22 15.37 11.51 -0.99
CA ARG A 22 13.92 11.37 -0.87
C ARG A 22 13.50 10.01 -1.41
N ASN A 23 12.76 9.27 -0.59
CA ASN A 23 12.19 7.97 -0.95
C ASN A 23 11.31 8.06 -2.19
N ALA A 24 11.24 6.94 -2.91
CA ALA A 24 10.22 6.71 -3.91
C ALA A 24 8.85 6.73 -3.25
N TYR A 25 7.83 7.05 -4.03
CA TYR A 25 6.44 7.12 -3.58
C TYR A 25 5.55 6.28 -4.50
N PHE A 26 4.65 5.51 -3.92
CA PHE A 26 3.67 4.72 -4.64
C PHE A 26 2.27 5.31 -4.46
N ASP A 27 1.68 5.79 -5.55
CA ASP A 27 0.31 6.28 -5.54
C ASP A 27 -0.65 5.09 -5.62
N ARG A 28 -1.35 4.80 -4.52
CA ARG A 28 -2.33 3.70 -4.45
C ARG A 28 -3.50 3.87 -5.43
N HIS A 29 -3.85 5.09 -5.80
CA HIS A 29 -5.02 5.37 -6.65
C HIS A 29 -4.70 5.12 -8.12
N THR A 30 -3.53 5.56 -8.59
CA THR A 30 -3.11 5.40 -9.99
C THR A 30 -2.29 4.13 -10.21
N GLY A 31 -1.63 3.62 -9.16
CA GLY A 31 -0.63 2.57 -9.25
C GLY A 31 0.72 3.05 -9.78
N GLU A 32 0.93 4.36 -9.90
CA GLU A 32 2.19 4.94 -10.37
C GLU A 32 3.25 4.98 -9.27
N ILE A 33 4.50 4.78 -9.67
CA ILE A 33 5.67 4.90 -8.80
C ILE A 33 6.41 6.18 -9.19
N LEU A 34 6.46 7.14 -8.28
CA LEU A 34 7.35 8.29 -8.39
C LEU A 34 8.75 7.87 -7.89
N PRO A 35 9.79 8.00 -8.71
CA PRO A 35 11.12 7.53 -8.35
C PRO A 35 11.73 8.34 -7.21
N GLU A 36 12.65 7.70 -6.50
CA GLU A 36 13.48 8.30 -5.49
C GLU A 36 14.39 9.40 -6.06
N ILE A 37 14.77 10.35 -5.20
CA ILE A 37 15.81 11.34 -5.50
C ILE A 37 16.99 11.05 -4.59
N LYS A 38 18.17 10.84 -5.18
CA LYS A 38 19.43 10.69 -4.42
C LYS A 38 19.81 12.01 -3.74
N GLY A 39 20.31 11.90 -2.52
CA GLY A 39 20.89 13.01 -1.79
C GLY A 39 22.34 13.27 -2.17
N GLN A 40 22.82 14.46 -1.84
CA GLN A 40 24.22 14.85 -1.96
C GLN A 40 24.60 15.64 -0.72
N ILE A 41 25.60 15.15 0.02
CA ILE A 41 26.17 15.83 1.18
C ILE A 41 27.66 16.03 0.97
N VAL A 42 28.27 16.93 1.73
CA VAL A 42 29.73 17.10 1.70
C VAL A 42 30.33 16.16 2.74
N ASP A 43 31.33 15.39 2.33
CA ASP A 43 32.23 14.75 3.29
C ASP A 43 33.12 15.82 3.90
N ILE A 44 32.71 16.34 5.06
CA ILE A 44 33.40 17.42 5.74
C ILE A 44 34.82 16.98 6.10
N HIS A 45 35.00 15.75 6.58
CA HIS A 45 36.30 15.24 7.01
C HIS A 45 37.27 15.14 5.83
N ALA A 46 36.87 14.45 4.76
CA ALA A 46 37.71 14.30 3.57
C ALA A 46 37.99 15.65 2.88
N THR A 47 37.06 16.61 2.99
CA THR A 47 37.28 17.95 2.47
C THR A 47 38.28 18.73 3.32
N VAL A 48 38.18 18.64 4.66
CA VAL A 48 39.12 19.29 5.58
C VAL A 48 40.54 18.76 5.39
N GLU A 49 40.71 17.45 5.27
CA GLU A 49 42.01 16.83 4.96
C GLU A 49 42.64 17.44 3.70
N LYS A 50 41.86 17.53 2.61
CA LYS A 50 42.33 18.14 1.36
C LYS A 50 42.68 19.62 1.49
N VAL A 51 41.97 20.37 2.35
CA VAL A 51 42.27 21.79 2.58
C VAL A 51 43.55 21.96 3.38
N ILE A 52 43.83 21.08 4.34
CA ILE A 52 45.04 21.12 5.15
C ILE A 52 46.28 20.77 4.31
N GLU A 53 46.15 19.85 3.36
CA GLU A 53 47.23 19.44 2.46
C GLU A 53 47.51 20.41 1.30
N ALA A 54 46.59 21.35 1.02
CA ALA A 54 46.69 22.25 -0.13
C ALA A 54 47.60 23.46 0.11
N GLU A 55 48.28 23.93 -0.95
CA GLU A 55 49.10 25.14 -0.88
C GLU A 55 48.23 26.41 -0.71
N PRO A 56 48.71 27.43 0.04
CA PRO A 56 48.00 28.69 0.19
C PRO A 56 47.63 29.34 -1.15
N GLY A 57 46.37 29.78 -1.27
CA GLY A 57 45.84 30.38 -2.51
C GLY A 57 45.26 29.37 -3.51
N THR A 58 45.30 28.07 -3.20
CA THR A 58 44.70 27.02 -4.03
C THR A 58 43.20 26.87 -3.76
N THR A 59 42.41 26.68 -4.81
CA THR A 59 40.99 26.33 -4.70
C THR A 59 40.85 24.83 -4.50
N VAL A 60 40.31 24.41 -3.35
CA VAL A 60 40.04 22.99 -3.05
C VAL A 60 38.57 22.67 -3.31
N PRO A 61 38.24 21.72 -4.19
CA PRO A 61 36.86 21.32 -4.42
C PRO A 61 36.31 20.54 -3.21
N LEU A 62 35.03 20.76 -2.89
CA LEU A 62 34.32 19.97 -1.89
C LEU A 62 34.28 18.49 -2.31
N VAL A 63 34.47 17.60 -1.33
CA VAL A 63 34.28 16.15 -1.52
C VAL A 63 32.81 15.83 -1.30
N TRP A 64 32.15 15.35 -2.34
CA TRP A 64 30.72 15.02 -2.30
C TRP A 64 30.49 13.54 -2.08
N VAL A 65 29.52 13.22 -1.23
CA VAL A 65 29.00 11.86 -1.03
C VAL A 65 27.56 11.82 -1.51
N THR A 66 27.24 10.83 -2.33
CA THR A 66 25.87 10.57 -2.77
C THR A 66 25.19 9.67 -1.76
N LEU A 67 24.00 10.06 -1.30
CA LEU A 67 23.18 9.26 -0.41
C LEU A 67 22.03 8.63 -1.20
N ASP A 68 21.90 7.31 -1.14
CA ASP A 68 20.73 6.62 -1.69
C ASP A 68 19.52 6.80 -0.78
N ALA A 69 18.32 6.71 -1.37
CA ALA A 69 17.09 6.73 -0.60
C ALA A 69 16.84 5.38 0.08
N GLU A 70 16.17 5.41 1.22
CA GLU A 70 15.87 4.20 2.00
C GLU A 70 14.88 3.27 1.27
N ILE A 71 13.89 3.86 0.60
CA ILE A 71 12.89 3.13 -0.18
C ILE A 71 13.06 3.49 -1.66
N PRO A 72 13.74 2.65 -2.45
CA PRO A 72 13.87 2.85 -3.89
C PRO A 72 12.60 2.42 -4.63
N ALA A 73 12.40 2.90 -5.85
CA ALA A 73 11.30 2.48 -6.72
C ALA A 73 11.29 0.96 -6.95
N ALA A 74 12.47 0.34 -6.93
CA ALA A 74 12.66 -1.10 -7.03
C ALA A 74 11.90 -1.89 -5.95
N PHE A 75 11.68 -1.33 -4.76
CA PHE A 75 10.87 -1.94 -3.70
C PHE A 75 9.41 -2.13 -4.14
N TYR A 76 8.80 -1.14 -4.77
CA TYR A 76 7.42 -1.26 -5.27
C TYR A 76 7.32 -2.16 -6.51
N GLN A 77 8.41 -2.29 -7.25
CA GLN A 77 8.51 -3.18 -8.41
C GLN A 77 8.79 -4.64 -8.04
N SER A 78 9.18 -4.94 -6.79
CA SER A 78 9.52 -6.31 -6.38
C SER A 78 8.31 -7.18 -6.03
N PHE A 79 7.11 -6.61 -5.88
CA PHE A 79 5.86 -7.35 -5.68
C PHE A 79 5.49 -8.14 -6.94
N LYS A 80 6.00 -9.37 -7.07
CA LYS A 80 5.82 -10.22 -8.27
C LYS A 80 5.23 -11.59 -7.96
N ASP A 81 5.40 -12.08 -6.74
CA ASP A 81 5.01 -13.44 -6.38
C ASP A 81 3.56 -13.48 -5.94
N ILE A 82 2.68 -14.05 -6.76
CA ILE A 82 1.28 -14.25 -6.38
C ILE A 82 1.21 -15.39 -5.35
N ILE A 83 0.95 -15.03 -4.10
CA ILE A 83 0.83 -15.98 -2.98
C ILE A 83 -0.62 -16.43 -2.76
N GLY A 84 -1.60 -15.66 -3.23
CA GLY A 84 -3.01 -16.05 -3.18
C GLY A 84 -3.84 -15.27 -4.19
N ALA A 85 -4.81 -15.93 -4.82
CA ALA A 85 -5.67 -15.29 -5.80
C ALA A 85 -7.05 -15.92 -5.79
N TYR A 86 -8.09 -15.11 -5.87
CA TYR A 86 -9.46 -15.60 -5.98
C TYR A 86 -10.32 -14.64 -6.79
N HIS A 87 -11.36 -15.17 -7.42
CA HIS A 87 -12.33 -14.37 -8.16
C HIS A 87 -13.74 -14.86 -7.91
N THR A 88 -14.72 -13.97 -8.08
CA THR A 88 -16.14 -14.30 -8.06
C THR A 88 -16.87 -13.60 -9.20
N TRP A 89 -17.92 -14.22 -9.72
CA TRP A 89 -18.74 -13.65 -10.80
C TRP A 89 -19.72 -12.62 -10.26
N ILE A 90 -19.86 -11.50 -10.95
CA ILE A 90 -20.76 -10.40 -10.61
C ILE A 90 -21.78 -10.20 -11.73
N GLY A 91 -23.01 -9.86 -11.35
CA GLY A 91 -24.05 -9.47 -12.32
C GLY A 91 -23.85 -8.03 -12.82
N GLY A 92 -24.93 -7.46 -13.35
CA GLY A 92 -24.99 -6.06 -13.78
C GLY A 92 -25.60 -5.10 -12.75
N GLY A 93 -25.80 -3.86 -13.18
CA GLY A 93 -26.50 -2.81 -12.43
C GLY A 93 -25.70 -2.23 -11.26
N SER A 94 -26.41 -1.51 -10.38
CA SER A 94 -25.84 -0.76 -9.26
C SER A 94 -25.00 -1.60 -8.30
N ARG A 95 -25.40 -2.86 -8.06
CA ARG A 95 -24.63 -3.81 -7.24
C ARG A 95 -23.24 -4.06 -7.82
N SER A 96 -23.13 -4.18 -9.15
CA SER A 96 -21.86 -4.40 -9.84
C SER A 96 -20.94 -3.19 -9.71
N LYS A 97 -21.48 -1.98 -9.88
CA LYS A 97 -20.72 -0.73 -9.68
C LYS A 97 -20.17 -0.60 -8.27
N ASN A 98 -20.97 -0.92 -7.25
CA ASN A 98 -20.51 -0.95 -5.85
C ASN A 98 -19.37 -1.94 -5.63
N ILE A 99 -19.43 -3.12 -6.27
CA ILE A 99 -18.37 -4.13 -6.19
C ILE A 99 -17.08 -3.63 -6.85
N VAL A 100 -17.18 -3.04 -8.04
CA VAL A 100 -16.04 -2.45 -8.75
C VAL A 100 -15.40 -1.36 -7.90
N LEU A 101 -16.20 -0.44 -7.35
CA LEU A 101 -15.72 0.62 -6.47
C LEU A 101 -15.07 0.05 -5.19
N GLY A 102 -15.71 -0.93 -4.55
CA GLY A 102 -15.15 -1.61 -3.37
C GLY A 102 -13.80 -2.28 -3.65
N ALA A 103 -13.65 -2.93 -4.82
CA ALA A 103 -12.39 -3.51 -5.24
C ALA A 103 -11.31 -2.44 -5.49
N GLN A 104 -11.67 -1.32 -6.14
CA GLN A 104 -10.75 -0.20 -6.35
C GLN A 104 -10.24 0.41 -5.04
N LEU A 105 -11.09 0.49 -4.01
CA LEU A 105 -10.71 1.10 -2.72
C LEU A 105 -9.68 0.27 -1.93
N ILE A 106 -9.68 -1.06 -2.10
CA ILE A 106 -8.70 -1.96 -1.47
C ILE A 106 -7.49 -2.27 -2.37
N ASN A 107 -7.57 -1.89 -3.66
CA ASN A 107 -6.49 -2.11 -4.61
C ASN A 107 -5.23 -1.32 -4.20
N ASN A 108 -4.07 -1.87 -4.53
CA ASN A 108 -2.75 -1.31 -4.25
C ASN A 108 -2.44 -1.09 -2.75
N CYS A 109 -3.20 -1.69 -1.83
CA CYS A 109 -2.87 -1.63 -0.41
C CYS A 109 -1.63 -2.49 -0.12
N ILE A 110 -0.60 -1.90 0.47
CA ILE A 110 0.63 -2.60 0.90
C ILE A 110 0.56 -2.80 2.42
N LEU A 111 0.92 -3.99 2.87
CA LEU A 111 0.95 -4.41 4.27
C LEU A 111 2.36 -4.82 4.66
N ALA A 112 2.90 -4.20 5.70
CA ALA A 112 4.18 -4.63 6.29
C ALA A 112 4.05 -5.97 7.03
N PRO A 113 5.15 -6.72 7.24
CA PRO A 113 5.15 -7.87 8.13
C PRO A 113 4.51 -7.54 9.50
N GLY A 114 3.57 -8.38 9.94
CA GLY A 114 2.82 -8.22 11.18
C GLY A 114 1.62 -7.25 11.13
N GLU A 115 1.47 -6.46 10.07
CA GLU A 115 0.38 -5.48 9.94
C GLU A 115 -1.00 -6.15 9.76
N VAL A 116 -2.03 -5.57 10.38
CA VAL A 116 -3.42 -6.04 10.25
C VAL A 116 -4.21 -5.17 9.28
N PHE A 117 -4.65 -5.79 8.19
CA PHE A 117 -5.61 -5.21 7.27
C PHE A 117 -7.02 -5.19 7.89
N SER A 118 -7.77 -4.13 7.66
CA SER A 118 -9.20 -4.03 8.02
C SER A 118 -9.98 -3.58 6.79
N PHE A 119 -10.96 -4.39 6.38
CA PHE A 119 -11.75 -4.09 5.19
C PHE A 119 -12.52 -2.79 5.36
N ASN A 120 -13.24 -2.64 6.48
CA ASN A 120 -14.03 -1.44 6.77
C ASN A 120 -13.17 -0.17 6.88
N ARG A 121 -12.00 -0.25 7.54
CA ARG A 121 -11.09 0.89 7.64
C ARG A 121 -10.57 1.33 6.26
N THR A 122 -10.25 0.36 5.41
CA THR A 122 -9.70 0.62 4.07
C THR A 122 -10.74 1.21 3.12
N ILE A 123 -11.96 0.66 3.10
CA ILE A 123 -13.03 1.20 2.23
C ILE A 123 -13.57 2.54 2.74
N GLY A 124 -13.62 2.75 4.07
CA GLY A 124 -14.21 3.93 4.71
C GLY A 124 -15.75 3.98 4.65
N PRO A 125 -16.37 5.15 4.89
CA PRO A 125 -17.83 5.31 4.88
C PRO A 125 -18.50 4.88 3.57
N VAL A 126 -19.58 4.11 3.64
CA VAL A 126 -20.32 3.63 2.46
C VAL A 126 -21.52 4.55 2.21
N THR A 127 -21.34 5.60 1.41
CA THR A 127 -22.35 6.65 1.18
C THR A 127 -22.53 7.00 -0.30
N LEU A 128 -23.66 7.62 -0.65
CA LEU A 128 -23.97 8.03 -2.03
C LEU A 128 -22.96 9.06 -2.55
N GLU A 129 -22.51 9.97 -1.69
CA GLU A 129 -21.54 11.04 -2.02
C GLU A 129 -20.18 10.47 -2.41
N ARG A 130 -19.83 9.29 -1.90
CA ARG A 130 -18.60 8.57 -2.26
C ARG A 130 -18.76 7.67 -3.49
N GLY A 131 -19.90 7.79 -4.18
CA GLY A 131 -20.18 7.08 -5.44
C GLY A 131 -20.78 5.69 -5.27
N PHE A 132 -21.14 5.28 -4.05
CA PHE A 132 -21.92 4.06 -3.85
C PHE A 132 -23.37 4.28 -4.31
N GLU A 133 -23.98 3.23 -4.85
CA GLU A 133 -25.37 3.24 -5.29
C GLU A 133 -26.24 2.35 -4.40
N MET A 134 -27.56 2.59 -4.43
CA MET A 134 -28.54 1.71 -3.82
C MET A 134 -28.58 0.36 -4.55
N ALA A 135 -28.43 -0.72 -3.81
CA ALA A 135 -28.49 -2.09 -4.31
C ALA A 135 -29.06 -3.02 -3.23
N PRO A 136 -29.48 -4.25 -3.59
CA PRO A 136 -29.93 -5.21 -2.60
C PRO A 136 -28.83 -5.50 -1.54
N VAL A 137 -29.19 -5.34 -0.26
CA VAL A 137 -28.39 -5.72 0.92
C VAL A 137 -29.17 -6.73 1.75
N ILE A 138 -28.45 -7.48 2.60
CA ILE A 138 -29.08 -8.42 3.55
C ILE A 138 -29.00 -7.80 4.95
N VAL A 139 -30.15 -7.50 5.56
CA VAL A 139 -30.27 -6.97 6.92
C VAL A 139 -31.23 -7.86 7.70
N GLY A 140 -30.80 -8.39 8.85
CA GLY A 140 -31.64 -9.28 9.66
C GLY A 140 -32.14 -10.53 8.91
N GLY A 141 -31.42 -10.97 7.87
CA GLY A 141 -31.83 -12.12 7.04
C GLY A 141 -32.86 -11.82 5.95
N GLN A 142 -33.26 -10.55 5.78
CA GLN A 142 -34.14 -10.08 4.70
C GLN A 142 -33.36 -9.29 3.64
N VAL A 143 -33.81 -9.35 2.39
CA VAL A 143 -33.24 -8.57 1.29
C VAL A 143 -33.98 -7.24 1.19
N VAL A 144 -33.26 -6.14 1.41
CA VAL A 144 -33.81 -4.77 1.33
C VAL A 144 -32.89 -3.89 0.50
N PRO A 145 -33.37 -2.79 -0.11
CA PRO A 145 -32.50 -1.80 -0.74
C PRO A 145 -31.60 -1.12 0.30
N GLY A 146 -30.31 -0.95 0.00
CA GLY A 146 -29.36 -0.23 0.83
C GLY A 146 -28.13 0.25 0.05
N VAL A 147 -27.44 1.26 0.57
CA VAL A 147 -26.25 1.82 -0.06
C VAL A 147 -25.09 0.83 0.02
N GLY A 148 -24.36 0.64 -1.09
CA GLY A 148 -23.18 -0.21 -1.12
C GLY A 148 -23.46 -1.73 -1.13
N GLY A 149 -24.67 -2.14 -1.48
CA GLY A 149 -24.97 -3.55 -1.70
C GLY A 149 -23.98 -4.18 -2.67
N GLY A 150 -23.37 -5.30 -2.27
CA GLY A 150 -22.32 -6.00 -3.01
C GLY A 150 -20.97 -6.09 -2.28
N LEU A 151 -20.68 -5.23 -1.30
CA LEU A 151 -19.37 -5.20 -0.62
C LEU A 151 -18.97 -6.50 0.09
N CYS A 152 -19.94 -7.25 0.63
CA CYS A 152 -19.68 -8.60 1.20
C CYS A 152 -19.10 -9.58 0.17
N GLN A 153 -19.37 -9.40 -1.13
CA GLN A 153 -18.77 -10.22 -2.18
C GLN A 153 -17.30 -9.86 -2.39
N VAL A 154 -16.93 -8.58 -2.26
CA VAL A 154 -15.53 -8.13 -2.34
C VAL A 154 -14.74 -8.67 -1.15
N SER A 155 -15.24 -8.52 0.07
CA SER A 155 -14.60 -9.06 1.29
C SER A 155 -14.51 -10.59 1.25
N SER A 156 -15.53 -11.28 0.76
CA SER A 156 -15.47 -12.75 0.55
C SER A 156 -14.44 -13.15 -0.50
N THR A 157 -14.30 -12.39 -1.59
CA THR A 157 -13.28 -12.64 -2.62
C THR A 157 -11.88 -12.46 -2.04
N LEU A 158 -11.65 -11.37 -1.32
CA LEU A 158 -10.39 -11.12 -0.60
C LEU A 158 -10.11 -12.21 0.44
N TYR A 159 -11.10 -12.61 1.24
CA TYR A 159 -10.97 -13.67 2.23
C TYR A 159 -10.47 -14.98 1.62
N ASN A 160 -10.97 -15.37 0.45
CA ASN A 160 -10.49 -16.59 -0.21
C ASN A 160 -9.05 -16.45 -0.73
N ALA A 161 -8.67 -15.27 -1.23
CA ALA A 161 -7.27 -15.01 -1.61
C ALA A 161 -6.34 -15.08 -0.37
N VAL A 162 -6.78 -14.55 0.78
CA VAL A 162 -6.09 -14.64 2.08
C VAL A 162 -5.93 -16.10 2.54
N LEU A 163 -6.99 -16.91 2.43
CA LEU A 163 -6.92 -18.34 2.76
C LEU A 163 -5.95 -19.09 1.85
N MET A 164 -5.92 -18.77 0.55
CA MET A 164 -4.99 -19.39 -0.40
C MET A 164 -3.54 -18.98 -0.15
N ALA A 165 -3.33 -17.75 0.33
CA ALA A 165 -2.02 -17.27 0.76
C ALA A 165 -1.57 -17.80 2.13
N GLY A 166 -2.42 -18.57 2.83
CA GLY A 166 -2.08 -19.13 4.14
C GLY A 166 -1.93 -18.08 5.25
N LEU A 167 -2.51 -16.89 5.08
CA LEU A 167 -2.39 -15.80 6.04
C LEU A 167 -3.38 -15.96 7.21
N GLU A 168 -2.95 -15.49 8.39
CA GLU A 168 -3.76 -15.44 9.61
C GLU A 168 -5.02 -14.57 9.43
N VAL A 169 -6.18 -15.18 9.66
CA VAL A 169 -7.47 -14.48 9.71
C VAL A 169 -7.71 -14.01 11.14
N VAL A 170 -7.78 -12.69 11.33
CA VAL A 170 -7.93 -12.05 12.65
C VAL A 170 -9.41 -11.90 13.02
N GLU A 171 -10.24 -11.51 12.05
CA GLU A 171 -11.67 -11.30 12.26
C GLU A 171 -12.43 -11.71 10.99
N ARG A 172 -13.43 -12.59 11.16
CA ARG A 172 -14.30 -13.03 10.07
C ARG A 172 -15.64 -13.48 10.61
N TYR A 173 -16.72 -13.04 9.97
CA TYR A 173 -18.08 -13.49 10.26
C TYR A 173 -18.71 -14.15 9.02
N PRO A 174 -19.45 -15.26 9.19
CA PRO A 174 -20.30 -15.80 8.12
C PRO A 174 -21.57 -14.98 7.94
N HIS A 175 -22.18 -15.09 6.78
CA HIS A 175 -23.55 -14.65 6.55
C HIS A 175 -24.50 -15.54 7.36
N SER A 176 -25.60 -14.96 7.83
CA SER A 176 -26.69 -15.70 8.48
C SER A 176 -27.43 -16.65 7.53
N ARG A 177 -27.25 -16.49 6.22
CA ARG A 177 -27.84 -17.33 5.15
C ARG A 177 -26.79 -17.62 4.07
N PRO A 178 -26.88 -18.76 3.38
CA PRO A 178 -25.97 -19.07 2.27
C PRO A 178 -26.00 -18.00 1.18
N VAL A 179 -24.82 -17.68 0.65
CA VAL A 179 -24.63 -16.81 -0.52
C VAL A 179 -24.23 -17.65 -1.73
N TYR A 180 -24.58 -17.20 -2.93
CA TYR A 180 -24.38 -17.98 -4.16
C TYR A 180 -23.00 -17.78 -4.81
N TYR A 181 -22.27 -16.72 -4.44
CA TYR A 181 -21.03 -16.32 -5.14
C TYR A 181 -19.76 -16.96 -4.56
N VAL A 182 -19.86 -17.69 -3.43
CA VAL A 182 -18.75 -18.47 -2.83
C VAL A 182 -19.27 -19.76 -2.19
N PRO A 183 -18.44 -20.82 -2.06
CA PRO A 183 -18.81 -22.03 -1.34
C PRO A 183 -19.17 -21.79 0.14
N LYS A 184 -19.85 -22.75 0.76
CA LYS A 184 -20.18 -22.69 2.20
C LYS A 184 -18.90 -22.55 3.05
N GLY A 185 -18.90 -21.60 3.98
CA GLY A 185 -17.77 -21.30 4.86
C GLY A 185 -16.65 -20.47 4.22
N ARG A 186 -16.81 -20.10 2.94
CA ARG A 186 -15.86 -19.26 2.18
C ARG A 186 -16.33 -17.81 2.06
N ASP A 187 -17.33 -17.41 2.82
CA ASP A 187 -17.88 -16.06 2.84
C ASP A 187 -17.30 -15.22 3.98
N ALA A 188 -17.27 -13.90 3.83
CA ALA A 188 -16.89 -12.96 4.87
C ALA A 188 -17.84 -11.78 4.86
N THR A 189 -18.75 -11.73 5.83
CA THR A 189 -19.74 -10.64 5.96
C THR A 189 -19.10 -9.40 6.54
N VAL A 190 -19.43 -8.25 5.94
CA VAL A 190 -19.05 -6.92 6.43
C VAL A 190 -20.26 -6.02 6.54
N SER A 191 -20.26 -5.15 7.55
CA SER A 191 -21.26 -4.12 7.80
C SER A 191 -20.59 -2.98 8.57
N THR A 192 -21.34 -1.97 9.01
CA THR A 192 -20.81 -0.94 9.92
C THR A 192 -20.24 -1.52 11.22
N TYR A 193 -20.67 -2.71 11.64
CA TYR A 193 -20.27 -3.35 12.90
C TYR A 193 -19.46 -4.65 12.72
N LEU A 194 -19.56 -5.29 11.55
CA LEU A 194 -18.83 -6.52 11.25
C LEU A 194 -17.72 -6.20 10.27
N ASP A 195 -16.50 -6.61 10.58
CA ASP A 195 -15.35 -6.39 9.71
C ASP A 195 -14.75 -7.72 9.24
N PHE A 196 -13.96 -7.64 8.18
CA PHE A 196 -13.04 -8.69 7.78
C PHE A 196 -11.61 -8.18 7.98
N LYS A 197 -10.85 -8.87 8.83
CA LYS A 197 -9.47 -8.53 9.16
C LYS A 197 -8.57 -9.75 8.98
N PHE A 198 -7.40 -9.52 8.43
CA PHE A 198 -6.33 -10.51 8.34
C PHE A 198 -4.99 -9.85 8.66
N ARG A 199 -4.04 -10.63 9.14
CA ARG A 199 -2.68 -10.18 9.40
C ARG A 199 -1.78 -10.60 8.26
N ASN A 200 -0.93 -9.70 7.80
CA ASN A 200 0.28 -10.10 7.09
C ASN A 200 1.18 -10.87 8.07
N SER A 201 1.01 -12.19 8.11
CA SER A 201 1.72 -13.11 9.01
C SER A 201 2.99 -13.67 8.39
N SER A 202 3.39 -13.19 7.21
CA SER A 202 4.67 -13.51 6.58
C SER A 202 5.77 -12.55 7.06
N ASP A 203 7.00 -12.83 6.62
CA ASP A 203 8.19 -12.00 6.81
C ASP A 203 8.42 -11.00 5.67
N ARG A 204 7.49 -10.92 4.71
CA ARG A 204 7.57 -10.09 3.49
C ARG A 204 6.43 -9.09 3.42
N PHE A 205 6.59 -8.03 2.64
CA PHE A 205 5.48 -7.12 2.38
C PHE A 205 4.47 -7.79 1.44
N ILE A 206 3.20 -7.47 1.62
CA ILE A 206 2.12 -7.96 0.76
C ILE A 206 1.40 -6.79 0.11
N MET A 207 1.17 -6.86 -1.20
CA MET A 207 0.32 -5.93 -1.94
C MET A 207 -0.99 -6.61 -2.32
N ILE A 208 -2.11 -5.96 -2.02
CA ILE A 208 -3.43 -6.35 -2.50
C ILE A 208 -3.63 -5.75 -3.90
N LYS A 209 -3.82 -6.60 -4.91
CA LYS A 209 -4.29 -6.19 -6.24
C LYS A 209 -5.73 -6.61 -6.39
N ALA A 210 -6.62 -5.65 -6.59
CA ALA A 210 -8.05 -5.91 -6.67
C ALA A 210 -8.66 -5.13 -7.84
N SER A 211 -9.53 -5.80 -8.60
CA SER A 211 -10.19 -5.18 -9.75
C SER A 211 -11.53 -5.83 -10.05
N GLY A 212 -12.46 -5.05 -10.57
CA GLY A 212 -13.72 -5.53 -11.11
C GLY A 212 -13.82 -5.20 -12.59
N TYR A 213 -13.88 -6.22 -13.44
CA TYR A 213 -13.97 -6.08 -14.91
C TYR A 213 -14.63 -7.33 -15.51
N ALA A 214 -15.20 -7.20 -16.71
CA ALA A 214 -15.74 -8.32 -17.49
C ALA A 214 -16.70 -9.26 -16.71
N GLY A 215 -17.54 -8.70 -15.84
CA GLY A 215 -18.52 -9.50 -15.08
C GLY A 215 -17.91 -10.33 -13.94
N ARG A 216 -16.68 -10.05 -13.50
CA ARG A 216 -16.09 -10.63 -12.29
C ARG A 216 -15.40 -9.59 -11.41
N VAL A 217 -15.21 -9.94 -10.14
CA VAL A 217 -14.24 -9.28 -9.26
C VAL A 217 -13.13 -10.26 -8.95
N GLU A 218 -11.89 -9.80 -9.03
CA GLU A 218 -10.67 -10.57 -8.80
C GLU A 218 -9.81 -9.87 -7.75
N VAL A 219 -9.23 -10.68 -6.85
CA VAL A 219 -8.26 -10.23 -5.85
C VAL A 219 -7.05 -11.15 -5.89
N GLN A 220 -5.87 -10.55 -5.94
CA GLN A 220 -4.57 -11.20 -5.85
C GLN A 220 -3.78 -10.57 -4.70
N LEU A 221 -3.03 -11.40 -3.98
CA LEU A 221 -2.07 -11.00 -2.97
C LEU A 221 -0.68 -11.29 -3.53
N LEU A 222 0.14 -10.25 -3.68
CA LEU A 222 1.49 -10.33 -4.20
C LEU A 222 2.48 -10.12 -3.06
N SER A 223 3.49 -10.98 -2.95
CA SER A 223 4.64 -10.80 -2.06
C SER A 223 5.80 -10.16 -2.81
N ASN A 224 6.63 -9.44 -2.07
CA ASN A 224 7.91 -8.91 -2.53
C ASN A 224 9.12 -9.70 -2.03
#